data_AF-A0A956NUU0-F1
#
_entry.id   AF-A0A956NUU0-F1
#
_cell.length_a   1.000
_cell.length_b   1.000
_cell.length_c   1.000
_cell.angle_alpha   90.00
_cell.angle_beta   90.00
_cell.angle_gamma   90.00
#
_symmetry.space_group_name_H-M   'P 1'
#
loop_
_entity.id
_entity.type
_entity.pdbx_description
1 polymer ?
#
loop_
_entity_poly.entity_id
_entity_poly.type
_entity_poly.pdbx_seq_one_letter_code
_entity_poly.pdbx_strand_id
1 'polypeptide(L)'
;MQLITETQKRLFHTIFDDLLLNYGKVQYLRVSGSNNYSYVPKSLWKLWYSDSTLSISNIEEKYHSIKFSEEMDAFLIEMCLFEKRLAGEFHKL
;
A
#
# COMPACT_ATOMS: atom_id res chain seq x y z
N MET A 1 18.95 -14.91 -14.27
CA MET A 1 18.41 -13.57 -13.95
C MET A 1 17.07 -13.47 -14.63
N GLN A 2 15.96 -13.55 -13.88
CA GLN A 2 14.64 -13.32 -14.44
C GLN A 2 14.44 -11.81 -14.59
N LEU A 3 13.98 -11.39 -15.77
CA LEU A 3 13.63 -10.00 -16.04
C LEU A 3 12.22 -9.75 -15.49
N ILE A 4 12.04 -8.64 -14.77
CA ILE A 4 10.68 -8.15 -14.50
C ILE A 4 10.01 -7.86 -15.84
N THR A 5 8.77 -8.30 -16.00
CA THR A 5 8.00 -7.94 -17.20
C THR A 5 7.54 -6.50 -17.10
N GLU A 6 7.43 -5.81 -18.25
CA GLU A 6 6.83 -4.47 -18.29
C GLU A 6 5.41 -4.45 -17.72
N THR A 7 4.68 -5.56 -17.82
CA THR A 7 3.37 -5.75 -17.21
C THR A 7 3.43 -5.71 -15.68
N GLN A 8 4.33 -6.48 -15.05
CA GLN A 8 4.50 -6.48 -13.60
C GLN A 8 4.92 -5.10 -13.06
N LYS A 9 5.84 -4.43 -13.77
CA LYS A 9 6.25 -3.07 -13.41
C LYS A 9 5.09 -2.08 -13.49
N ARG A 10 4.30 -2.12 -14.57
CA ARG A 10 3.13 -1.25 -14.72
C ARG A 10 2.08 -1.54 -13.66
N LEU A 11 1.82 -2.81 -13.36
CA LEU A 11 0.85 -3.22 -12.36
C LEU A 11 1.25 -2.73 -10.96
N PHE A 12 2.53 -2.88 -10.59
CA PHE A 12 3.07 -2.33 -9.35
C PHE A 12 2.78 -0.84 -9.22
N HIS A 13 3.18 -0.03 -10.20
CA HIS A 13 2.99 1.42 -10.13
C HIS A 13 1.51 1.79 -10.09
N THR A 14 0.67 1.09 -10.86
CA THR A 14 -0.78 1.34 -10.86
C THR A 14 -1.38 1.13 -9.47
N ILE A 15 -1.05 0.01 -8.81
CA ILE A 15 -1.58 -0.28 -7.47
C ILE A 15 -0.96 0.68 -6.44
N PHE A 16 0.35 0.91 -6.49
CA PHE A 16 1.03 1.74 -5.49
C PHE A 16 0.58 3.21 -5.55
N ASP A 17 0.42 3.76 -6.75
CA ASP A 17 -0.07 5.12 -6.93
C ASP A 17 -1.53 5.25 -6.44
N ASP A 18 -2.37 4.24 -6.69
CA ASP A 18 -3.75 4.21 -6.19
C ASP A 18 -3.79 4.15 -4.66
N LEU A 19 -2.93 3.34 -4.04
CA LEU A 19 -2.77 3.27 -2.59
C LEU A 19 -2.43 4.62 -1.97
N LEU A 20 -1.49 5.35 -2.58
CA LEU A 20 -1.09 6.67 -2.09
C LEU A 20 -2.19 7.72 -2.30
N LEU A 21 -2.86 7.69 -3.45
CA LEU A 21 -3.90 8.64 -3.82
C LEU A 21 -5.16 8.48 -2.96
N ASN A 22 -5.65 7.24 -2.80
CA ASN A 22 -6.94 6.94 -2.18
C ASN A 22 -6.83 6.59 -0.69
N TYR A 23 -5.69 6.09 -0.25
CA TYR A 23 -5.53 5.57 1.12
C TYR A 23 -4.32 6.16 1.85
N GLY A 24 -3.66 7.15 1.25
CA GLY A 24 -2.58 7.90 1.88
C GLY A 24 -3.07 8.86 2.97
N LYS A 25 -2.10 9.42 3.70
CA LYS A 25 -2.35 10.37 4.80
C LYS A 25 -3.18 11.58 4.42
N VAL A 26 -2.89 12.16 3.25
CA VAL A 26 -3.58 13.35 2.77
C VAL A 26 -5.06 13.04 2.56
N GLN A 27 -5.35 11.86 2.02
CA GLN A 27 -6.72 11.43 1.79
C GLN A 27 -7.46 11.13 3.09
N TYR A 28 -6.78 10.56 4.10
CA TYR A 28 -7.36 10.45 5.44
C TYR A 28 -7.78 11.80 6.01
N LEU A 29 -6.93 12.83 5.95
CA LEU A 29 -7.29 14.16 6.47
C LEU A 29 -8.52 14.74 5.75
N ARG A 30 -8.61 14.52 4.43
CA ARG A 30 -9.77 14.94 3.62
C ARG A 30 -11.06 14.22 4.01
N VAL A 31 -11.02 12.90 4.13
CA VAL A 31 -12.22 12.07 4.40
C VAL A 31 -12.67 12.21 5.85
N SER A 32 -11.73 12.19 6.80
CA SER A 32 -12.05 12.31 8.24
C SER A 32 -12.44 13.73 8.67
N GLY A 33 -12.19 14.75 7.82
CA GLY A 33 -12.34 16.15 8.20
C GLY A 33 -11.36 16.62 9.28
N SER A 34 -10.36 15.79 9.63
CA SER A 34 -9.36 16.12 10.64
C SER A 34 -8.27 17.03 10.07
N ASN A 35 -7.70 17.88 10.93
CA ASN A 35 -6.52 18.69 10.63
C ASN A 35 -5.22 18.09 11.21
N ASN A 36 -5.30 16.95 11.89
CA ASN A 36 -4.17 16.30 12.54
C ASN A 36 -4.30 14.77 12.53
N TYR A 37 -3.17 14.10 12.77
CA TYR A 37 -3.08 12.64 12.75
C TYR A 37 -3.31 12.00 14.14
N SER A 38 -3.65 12.77 15.17
CA SER A 38 -3.80 12.26 16.54
C SER A 38 -5.00 11.31 16.70
N TYR A 39 -5.99 11.43 15.80
CA TYR A 39 -7.19 10.60 15.78
C TYR A 39 -7.13 9.48 14.74
N VAL A 40 -5.96 9.23 14.12
CA VAL A 40 -5.81 8.13 13.17
C VAL A 40 -6.06 6.81 13.92
N PRO A 41 -7.00 5.98 13.45
CA PRO A 41 -7.23 4.67 14.05
C PRO A 41 -5.94 3.85 14.08
N LYS A 42 -5.68 3.14 15.19
CA LYS A 42 -4.47 2.31 15.33
C LYS A 42 -4.34 1.27 14.21
N SER A 43 -5.45 0.73 13.72
CA SER A 43 -5.49 -0.18 12.58
C SER A 43 -4.96 0.47 11.30
N LEU A 44 -5.42 1.67 10.98
CA LEU A 44 -4.95 2.44 9.83
C LEU A 44 -3.48 2.86 9.98
N TRP A 45 -3.08 3.28 11.18
CA TRP A 45 -1.68 3.62 11.47
C TRP A 45 -0.73 2.45 11.20
N LYS A 46 -1.12 1.23 11.59
CA LYS A 46 -0.34 0.01 11.30
C LYS A 46 -0.19 -0.22 9.80
N LEU A 47 -1.28 -0.08 9.03
CA LEU A 47 -1.22 -0.25 7.57
C LEU A 47 -0.32 0.80 6.89
N TRP A 48 -0.17 1.99 7.47
CA TRP A 48 0.77 2.99 6.95
C TRP A 48 2.23 2.71 7.30
N TYR A 49 2.51 2.20 8.51
CA TYR A 49 3.86 2.26 9.08
C TYR A 49 4.44 0.99 9.68
N SER A 50 3.61 0.03 10.07
CA SER A 50 4.05 -0.98 11.06
C SER A 50 3.31 -2.31 10.93
N ASP A 51 2.76 -2.62 9.77
CA ASP A 51 2.27 -3.97 9.50
C ASP A 51 3.47 -4.88 9.23
N SER A 52 3.46 -6.06 9.86
CA SER A 52 4.56 -7.02 9.88
C SER A 52 4.87 -7.64 8.51
N THR A 53 3.97 -7.53 7.53
CA THR A 53 4.20 -8.05 6.17
C THR A 53 4.30 -6.97 5.10
N LEU A 54 3.45 -5.94 5.15
CA LEU A 54 3.34 -4.92 4.11
C LEU A 54 2.67 -3.65 4.64
N SER A 55 3.33 -2.49 4.49
CA SER A 55 2.78 -1.17 4.86
C SER A 55 3.06 -0.16 3.76
N ILE A 56 2.27 0.91 3.66
CA ILE A 56 2.51 1.95 2.63
C ILE A 56 3.98 2.44 2.66
N SER A 57 4.56 2.59 3.86
CA SER A 57 5.93 3.06 4.02
C SER A 57 7.03 2.11 3.51
N ASN A 58 6.74 0.82 3.32
CA ASN A 58 7.76 -0.19 2.96
C ASN A 58 7.50 -0.90 1.62
N ILE A 59 6.36 -0.64 0.96
CA ILE A 59 6.00 -1.28 -0.32
C ILE A 59 7.06 -1.03 -1.40
N GLU A 60 7.55 0.20 -1.52
CA GLU A 60 8.52 0.57 -2.54
C GLU A 60 9.89 -0.11 -2.31
N GLU A 61 10.33 -0.16 -1.05
CA GLU A 61 11.54 -0.87 -0.66
C GLU A 61 11.42 -2.37 -0.95
N LYS A 62 10.30 -2.99 -0.56
CA LYS A 62 10.02 -4.40 -0.81
C LYS A 62 9.96 -4.69 -2.31
N TYR A 63 9.34 -3.82 -3.11
CA TYR A 63 9.36 -3.93 -4.56
C TYR A 63 10.79 -3.92 -5.12
N HIS A 64 11.63 -2.98 -4.68
CA HIS A 64 12.99 -2.90 -5.17
C HIS A 64 13.87 -4.09 -4.79
N SER A 65 13.61 -4.74 -3.65
CA SER A 65 14.35 -5.94 -3.24
C SER A 65 13.92 -7.21 -4.01
N ILE A 66 12.66 -7.31 -4.43
CA ILE A 66 12.11 -8.53 -5.05
C ILE A 66 11.77 -8.41 -6.53
N LYS A 67 11.90 -7.23 -7.16
CA LYS A 67 11.47 -6.98 -8.56
C LYS A 67 12.05 -7.95 -9.60
N PHE A 68 13.19 -8.58 -9.33
CA PHE A 68 13.81 -9.57 -10.23
C PHE A 68 13.74 -11.02 -9.71
N SER A 69 12.85 -11.27 -8.76
CA SER A 69 12.66 -12.58 -8.13
C SER A 69 11.35 -13.24 -8.57
N GLU A 70 11.26 -14.55 -8.35
CA GLU A 70 10.04 -15.35 -8.57
C GLU A 70 8.89 -14.94 -7.63
N GLU A 71 9.18 -14.20 -6.56
CA GLU A 71 8.19 -13.73 -5.59
C GLU A 71 7.38 -12.53 -6.09
N MET A 72 7.76 -11.93 -7.23
CA MET A 72 7.14 -10.70 -7.73
C MET A 72 5.63 -10.85 -7.99
N ASP A 73 5.19 -11.98 -8.55
CA ASP A 73 3.76 -12.24 -8.79
C ASP A 73 2.98 -12.40 -7.48
N ALA A 74 3.55 -13.12 -6.52
CA ALA A 74 2.95 -13.29 -5.19
C ALA A 74 2.84 -11.94 -4.46
N PHE A 75 3.86 -11.08 -4.60
CA PHE A 75 3.85 -9.73 -4.03
C PHE A 75 2.78 -8.83 -4.65
N LEU A 76 2.59 -8.87 -5.96
CA LEU A 76 1.52 -8.11 -6.62
C LEU A 76 0.13 -8.54 -6.12
N ILE A 77 -0.07 -9.85 -5.90
CA ILE A 77 -1.29 -10.38 -5.28
C ILE A 77 -1.43 -9.87 -3.84
N GLU A 78 -0.34 -9.89 -3.06
CA GLU A 78 -0.32 -9.36 -1.69
C GLU A 78 -0.71 -7.88 -1.66
N MET A 79 -0.23 -7.07 -2.61
CA MET A 79 -0.59 -5.66 -2.73
C MET A 79 -2.08 -5.45 -3.02
N CYS A 80 -2.67 -6.23 -3.93
CA CYS A 80 -4.13 -6.19 -4.19
C CYS A 80 -4.95 -6.56 -2.94
N LEU A 81 -4.49 -7.51 -2.13
CA LEU A 81 -5.15 -7.86 -0.86
C LEU A 81 -4.98 -6.76 0.17
N PHE A 82 -3.80 -6.14 0.23
CA PHE A 82 -3.51 -5.02 1.12
C PHE A 82 -4.37 -3.79 0.82
N GLU A 83 -4.57 -3.46 -0.46
CA GLU A 83 -5.49 -2.41 -0.90
C GLU A 83 -6.90 -2.64 -0.36
N LYS A 84 -7.44 -3.86 -0.45
CA LYS A 84 -8.75 -4.21 0.11
C LYS A 84 -8.81 -4.03 1.63
N ARG A 85 -7.72 -4.34 2.34
CA ARG A 85 -7.65 -4.10 3.80
C ARG A 85 -7.69 -2.60 4.12
N LEU A 86 -6.94 -1.79 3.39
CA LEU A 86 -6.95 -0.32 3.54
C LEU A 86 -8.32 0.28 3.22
N ALA A 87 -8.94 -0.14 2.12
CA ALA A 87 -10.29 0.29 1.75
C ALA A 87 -11.31 -0.05 2.86
N GLY A 88 -11.19 -1.23 3.47
CA GLY A 88 -12.02 -1.65 4.59
C GLY A 88 -11.85 -0.78 5.84
N GLU A 89 -10.64 -0.28 6.13
CA GLU A 89 -10.40 0.66 7.23
C GLU A 89 -10.89 2.07 6.91
N PHE A 90 -10.77 2.53 5.65
CA PHE A 90 -11.27 3.83 5.23
C PHE A 90 -12.80 3.91 5.21
N HIS A 91 -13.50 2.83 4.89
CA HIS A 91 -14.97 2.77 4.99
C HIS A 91 -15.50 2.89 6.43
N LYS A 92 -14.63 2.81 7.44
CA LYS A 92 -15.01 2.94 8.86
C LYS A 92 -14.81 4.36 9.40
N LEU A 93 -14.21 5.26 8.62
CA LEU A 93 -13.99 6.67 8.95
C LEU A 93 -15.27 7.48 8.73
#